data_AF-A0A3B0SX91-F1
#
_entry.id   AF-A0A3B0SX91-F1
#
_cell.length_a   1.000
_cell.length_b   1.000
_cell.length_c   1.000
_cell.angle_alpha   90.00
_cell.angle_beta   90.00
_cell.angle_gamma   90.00
#
_symmetry.space_group_name_H-M   'P 1'
#
loop_
_entity.id
_entity.type
_entity.pdbx_description
1 polymer ?
#
loop_
_entity_poly.entity_id
_entity_poly.type
_entity_poly.pdbx_seq_one_letter_code
_entity_poly.pdbx_strand_id
1 'polypeptide(L)'
;MESSAAIEKRRHRETALSRLLRQTGEFATAISRLALLVVILTPILLASFLTVDLPIRAFDGLFGGDTVLRPSNWLTRGFFIMSLAPLITILFARKYGGDEASRAITAAWGVAAIAVFAELSYLAPALEAGDMPPVRFTVVFVAAAMAAQYVAVGVYDVARGGGKWWRAPLFAALGGNIAFLLIYFPGIYWGAAAPWLNWAVAGFTLQMALAGLFLPVYALVRRRLRPKGGFGGI
;
A
#
# COMPACT_ATOMS: atom_id res chain seq x y z
N MET A 1 -11.88 -58.08 -22.09
CA MET A 1 -12.09 -57.55 -20.73
C MET A 1 -10.74 -57.28 -20.11
N GLU A 2 -10.19 -56.08 -20.28
CA GLU A 2 -8.93 -55.69 -19.63
C GLU A 2 -9.26 -55.06 -18.28
N SER A 3 -8.76 -55.67 -17.20
CA SER A 3 -8.93 -55.15 -15.85
C SER A 3 -8.02 -53.94 -15.65
N SER A 4 -8.63 -52.76 -15.56
CA SER A 4 -7.98 -51.53 -15.08
C SER A 4 -7.46 -51.75 -13.66
N ALA A 5 -6.17 -52.09 -13.53
CA ALA A 5 -5.49 -52.15 -12.26
C ALA A 5 -5.45 -50.75 -11.64
N ALA A 6 -6.33 -50.52 -10.67
CA ALA A 6 -6.32 -49.32 -9.84
C ALA A 6 -4.98 -49.28 -9.08
N ILE A 7 -4.06 -48.42 -9.53
CA ILE A 7 -2.82 -48.13 -8.83
C ILE A 7 -3.19 -47.38 -7.55
N GLU A 8 -3.44 -48.12 -6.49
CA GLU A 8 -3.61 -47.58 -5.14
C GLU A 8 -2.25 -47.01 -4.69
N LYS A 9 -2.07 -45.70 -4.87
CA LYS A 9 -0.95 -44.96 -4.29
C LYS A 9 -1.02 -45.10 -2.77
N ARG A 10 -0.31 -46.08 -2.20
CA ARG A 10 -0.05 -46.17 -0.76
C ARG A 10 0.49 -44.82 -0.28
N ARG A 11 -0.35 -44.05 0.42
CA ARG A 11 0.08 -42.85 1.14
C ARG A 11 1.10 -43.30 2.19
N HIS A 12 2.36 -42.96 1.96
CA HIS A 12 3.42 -43.15 2.95
C HIS A 12 2.95 -42.51 4.27
N ARG A 13 2.91 -43.31 5.35
CA ARG A 13 2.46 -42.86 6.67
C ARG A 13 3.48 -41.84 7.18
N GLU A 14 3.16 -40.56 7.03
CA GLU A 14 4.02 -39.46 7.45
C GLU A 14 4.23 -39.54 8.97
N THR A 15 5.49 -39.60 9.41
CA THR A 15 5.81 -39.63 10.84
C THR A 15 5.47 -38.28 11.48
N ALA A 16 5.12 -38.29 12.77
CA ALA A 16 4.81 -37.05 13.50
C ALA A 16 5.97 -36.04 13.43
N LEU A 17 7.22 -36.52 13.52
CA LEU A 17 8.42 -35.71 13.39
C LEU A 17 8.56 -35.07 12.00
N SER A 18 8.35 -35.83 10.92
CA SER A 18 8.41 -35.28 9.55
C SER A 18 7.33 -34.22 9.31
N ARG A 19 6.14 -34.38 9.89
CA ARG A 19 5.08 -33.38 9.81
C ARG A 19 5.46 -32.10 10.55
N LEU A 20 6.00 -32.22 11.76
CA LEU A 20 6.43 -31.09 12.57
C LEU A 20 7.54 -30.31 11.86
N LEU A 21 8.57 -30.98 11.34
CA LEU A 21 9.66 -30.34 10.60
C LEU A 21 9.16 -29.60 9.35
N ARG A 22 8.22 -30.18 8.59
CA ARG A 22 7.60 -29.50 7.43
C ARG A 22 6.85 -28.24 7.88
N GLN A 23 6.02 -28.35 8.91
CA GLN A 23 5.24 -27.21 9.43
C GLN A 23 6.14 -26.08 9.94
N THR A 24 7.23 -26.41 10.64
CA THR A 24 8.22 -25.44 11.09
C THR A 24 8.90 -24.74 9.91
N GLY A 25 9.26 -25.48 8.84
CA GLY A 25 9.85 -24.91 7.63
C GLY A 25 8.89 -23.98 6.88
N GLU A 26 7.62 -24.39 6.73
CA GLU A 26 6.56 -23.57 6.12
C GLU A 26 6.32 -22.27 6.91
N PHE A 27 6.27 -22.38 8.24
CA PHE A 27 6.12 -21.25 9.15
C PHE A 27 7.30 -20.26 9.06
N ALA A 28 8.53 -20.76 9.13
CA ALA A 28 9.73 -19.93 9.01
C ALA A 28 9.78 -19.20 7.65
N THR A 29 9.35 -19.87 6.57
CA THR A 29 9.25 -19.27 5.23
C THR A 29 8.16 -18.20 5.15
N ALA A 30 7.03 -18.40 5.84
CA ALA A 30 5.96 -17.41 5.94
C ALA A 30 6.42 -16.17 6.71
N ILE A 31 7.04 -16.34 7.88
CA ILE A 31 7.60 -15.24 8.66
C ILE A 31 8.64 -14.47 7.87
N SER A 32 9.62 -15.16 7.26
CA SER A 32 10.70 -14.50 6.51
C SER A 32 10.16 -13.65 5.36
N ARG A 33 9.11 -14.14 4.70
CA ARG A 33 8.42 -13.41 3.64
C ARG A 33 7.68 -12.20 4.18
N LEU A 34 6.91 -12.34 5.26
CA LEU A 34 6.21 -11.24 5.89
C LEU A 34 7.20 -10.15 6.33
N ALA A 35 8.29 -10.54 6.99
CA ALA A 35 9.36 -9.65 7.41
C ALA A 35 9.96 -8.89 6.21
N LEU A 36 10.23 -9.57 5.09
CA LEU A 36 10.71 -8.92 3.88
C LEU A 36 9.72 -7.87 3.34
N LEU A 37 8.42 -8.20 3.28
CA LEU A 37 7.40 -7.26 2.82
C LEU A 37 7.27 -6.04 3.73
N VAL A 38 7.36 -6.26 5.04
CA VAL A 38 7.37 -5.21 6.06
C VAL A 38 8.59 -4.31 5.89
N VAL A 39 9.79 -4.88 5.75
CA VAL A 39 11.04 -4.12 5.53
C VAL A 39 10.99 -3.28 4.26
N ILE A 40 10.26 -3.71 3.22
CA ILE A 40 10.08 -2.92 1.99
C ILE A 40 9.09 -1.77 2.20
N LEU A 41 7.99 -2.01 2.91
CA LEU A 41 6.89 -1.04 3.03
C LEU A 41 7.13 0.00 4.14
N THR A 42 7.67 -0.40 5.28
CA THR A 42 7.88 0.47 6.44
C THR A 42 8.72 1.72 6.14
N PRO A 43 9.83 1.67 5.38
CA PRO A 43 10.60 2.87 5.04
C PRO A 43 9.78 3.93 4.29
N ILE A 44 8.80 3.51 3.47
CA ILE A 44 7.92 4.43 2.73
C ILE A 44 6.93 5.09 3.68
N LEU A 45 6.37 4.31 4.62
CA LEU A 45 5.49 4.85 5.65
C LEU A 45 6.25 5.87 6.52
N LEU A 46 7.43 5.51 7.02
CA LEU A 46 8.25 6.40 7.85
C LEU A 46 8.71 7.64 7.09
N ALA A 47 9.28 7.48 5.89
CA ALA A 47 9.68 8.62 5.06
C ALA A 47 8.50 9.53 4.74
N SER A 48 7.30 8.96 4.55
CA SER A 48 6.10 9.75 4.37
C SER A 48 5.75 10.58 5.61
N PHE A 49 5.81 10.01 6.81
CA PHE A 49 5.50 10.74 8.04
C PHE A 49 6.52 11.84 8.32
N LEU A 50 7.82 11.49 8.21
CA LEU A 50 8.94 12.39 8.51
C LEU A 50 9.09 13.55 7.54
N THR A 51 8.36 13.56 6.43
CA THR A 51 8.44 14.62 5.40
C THR A 51 7.07 15.20 5.04
N VAL A 52 6.06 14.97 5.90
CA VAL A 52 4.67 15.35 5.63
C VAL A 52 4.43 16.85 5.64
N ASP A 53 5.33 17.61 6.26
CA ASP A 53 5.34 19.07 6.38
C ASP A 53 6.10 19.77 5.24
N LEU A 54 6.92 19.04 4.47
CA LEU A 54 7.77 19.61 3.43
C LEU A 54 7.00 19.79 2.11
N PRO A 55 6.68 21.02 1.65
CA PRO A 55 5.90 21.23 0.43
C PRO A 55 6.71 20.89 -0.83
N ILE A 56 6.03 20.37 -1.86
CA ILE A 56 6.63 20.20 -3.19
C ILE A 56 6.25 21.38 -4.08
N ARG A 57 7.23 22.25 -4.37
CA ARG A 57 7.05 23.41 -5.25
C ARG A 57 7.28 23.13 -6.74
N ALA A 58 7.83 21.95 -7.06
CA ALA A 58 8.15 21.56 -8.44
C ALA A 58 6.90 21.49 -9.35
N PHE A 59 5.71 21.38 -8.76
CA PHE A 59 4.45 21.25 -9.47
C PHE A 59 3.61 22.54 -9.52
N ASP A 60 4.13 23.66 -9.01
CA ASP A 60 3.39 24.93 -8.90
C ASP A 60 2.94 25.51 -10.25
N GLY A 61 3.58 25.11 -11.35
CA GLY A 61 3.19 25.50 -12.71
C GLY A 61 2.15 24.59 -13.38
N LEU A 62 1.77 23.45 -12.79
CA LEU A 62 0.94 22.45 -13.49
C LEU A 62 -0.52 22.84 -13.67
N PHE A 63 -1.07 23.66 -12.78
CA PHE A 63 -2.49 24.01 -12.76
C PHE A 63 -2.74 25.51 -13.02
N GLY A 64 -1.86 26.14 -13.80
CA GLY A 64 -1.93 27.56 -14.15
C GLY A 64 -1.23 28.48 -13.14
N GLY A 65 -1.30 29.79 -13.38
CA GLY A 65 -0.66 30.82 -12.54
C GLY A 65 -1.41 31.14 -11.25
N ASP A 66 -2.62 30.60 -11.08
CA ASP A 66 -3.50 30.89 -9.95
C ASP A 66 -2.92 30.37 -8.64
N THR A 67 -2.75 31.29 -7.68
CA THR A 67 -2.20 31.00 -6.34
C THR A 67 -3.03 29.97 -5.57
N VAL A 68 -4.33 29.88 -5.89
CA VAL A 68 -5.32 29.02 -5.23
C VAL A 68 -5.09 27.53 -5.54
N LEU A 69 -4.65 27.20 -6.77
CA LEU A 69 -4.48 25.81 -7.23
C LEU A 69 -3.04 25.28 -7.09
N ARG A 70 -2.10 26.11 -6.64
CA ARG A 70 -0.69 25.72 -6.48
C ARG A 70 -0.56 24.45 -5.64
N PRO A 71 0.00 23.36 -6.20
CA PRO A 71 0.23 22.13 -5.47
C PRO A 71 1.00 22.31 -4.18
N SER A 72 1.94 23.25 -4.08
CA SER A 72 2.65 23.51 -2.81
C SER A 72 1.75 23.80 -1.61
N ASN A 73 0.50 24.22 -1.82
CA ASN A 73 -0.46 24.53 -0.74
C ASN A 73 -1.05 23.27 -0.08
N TRP A 74 -0.99 22.12 -0.74
CA TRP A 74 -1.63 20.87 -0.28
C TRP A 74 -0.79 19.61 -0.52
N LEU A 75 0.14 19.65 -1.47
CA LEU A 75 1.02 18.54 -1.84
C LEU A 75 2.36 18.66 -1.11
N THR A 76 2.60 17.71 -0.22
CA THR A 76 3.85 17.59 0.53
C THR A 76 4.66 16.39 0.07
N ARG A 77 5.95 16.35 0.42
CA ARG A 77 6.83 15.21 0.13
C ARG A 77 6.28 13.95 0.74
N GLY A 78 5.79 14.04 1.97
CA GLY A 78 5.14 12.92 2.64
C GLY A 78 3.95 12.40 1.86
N PHE A 79 3.04 13.29 1.46
CA PHE A 79 1.88 12.94 0.66
C PHE A 79 2.27 12.21 -0.64
N PHE A 80 3.26 12.73 -1.37
CA PHE A 80 3.74 12.14 -2.61
C PHE A 80 4.39 10.76 -2.39
N ILE A 81 5.21 10.61 -1.34
CA ILE A 81 5.83 9.32 -0.99
C ILE A 81 4.76 8.29 -0.60
N MET A 82 3.73 8.71 0.15
CA MET A 82 2.62 7.82 0.54
C MET A 82 1.86 7.27 -0.67
N SER A 83 1.74 8.03 -1.75
CA SER A 83 1.12 7.55 -3.00
C SER A 83 1.84 6.34 -3.61
N LEU A 84 3.10 6.08 -3.24
CA LEU A 84 3.83 4.87 -3.67
C LEU A 84 3.40 3.61 -2.89
N ALA A 85 2.87 3.77 -1.68
CA ALA A 85 2.48 2.65 -0.82
C ALA A 85 1.43 1.72 -1.48
N PRO A 86 0.28 2.21 -2.02
CA PRO A 86 -0.67 1.34 -2.71
C PRO A 86 -0.09 0.69 -3.98
N LEU A 87 0.85 1.34 -4.66
CA LEU A 87 1.51 0.77 -5.86
C LEU A 87 2.41 -0.41 -5.51
N ILE A 88 3.09 -0.34 -4.38
CA ILE A 88 3.93 -1.43 -3.88
C ILE A 88 3.09 -2.58 -3.33
N THR A 89 1.99 -2.29 -2.65
CA THR A 89 1.09 -3.36 -2.16
C THR A 89 0.39 -4.09 -3.30
N ILE A 90 0.17 -3.44 -4.46
CA ILE A 90 -0.25 -4.12 -5.70
C ILE A 90 0.79 -5.16 -6.14
N LEU A 91 2.10 -4.87 -6.04
CA LEU A 91 3.15 -5.83 -6.36
C LEU A 91 3.20 -6.98 -5.34
N PHE A 92 2.90 -6.71 -4.07
CA PHE A 92 2.77 -7.74 -3.03
C PHE A 92 1.60 -8.67 -3.35
N ALA A 93 0.43 -8.09 -3.64
CA ALA A 93 -0.77 -8.85 -4.00
C ALA A 93 -0.54 -9.69 -5.25
N ARG A 94 0.21 -9.16 -6.24
CA ARG A 94 0.64 -9.94 -7.40
C ARG A 94 1.45 -11.16 -7.00
N LYS A 95 2.54 -11.00 -6.25
CA LYS A 95 3.48 -12.10 -5.99
C LYS A 95 2.95 -13.10 -4.96
N TYR A 96 2.20 -12.63 -3.97
CA TYR A 96 1.87 -13.41 -2.78
C TYR A 96 0.36 -13.56 -2.51
N GLY A 97 -0.49 -12.88 -3.28
CA GLY A 97 -1.95 -12.87 -3.09
C GLY A 97 -2.42 -11.74 -2.15
N GLY A 98 -3.71 -11.41 -2.23
CA GLY A 98 -4.32 -10.33 -1.45
C GLY A 98 -4.21 -10.51 0.07
N ASP A 99 -4.40 -11.73 0.58
CA ASP A 99 -4.33 -12.02 2.02
C ASP A 99 -2.95 -11.70 2.60
N GLU A 100 -1.89 -12.16 1.91
CA GLU A 100 -0.52 -11.94 2.38
C GLU A 100 -0.12 -10.47 2.26
N ALA A 101 -0.58 -9.77 1.21
CA ALA A 101 -0.37 -8.34 1.06
C ALA A 101 -1.07 -7.55 2.17
N SER A 102 -2.30 -7.92 2.55
CA SER A 102 -3.03 -7.31 3.66
C SER A 102 -2.33 -7.52 4.99
N ARG A 103 -1.82 -8.73 5.28
CA ARG A 103 -1.01 -8.99 6.48
C ARG A 103 0.24 -8.12 6.53
N ALA A 104 0.93 -7.96 5.38
CA ALA A 104 2.10 -7.11 5.29
C ALA A 104 1.76 -5.63 5.51
N ILE A 105 0.62 -5.14 5.01
CA ILE A 105 0.13 -3.78 5.28
C ILE A 105 -0.06 -3.61 6.80
N THR A 106 -0.84 -4.49 7.44
CA THR A 106 -1.09 -4.41 8.89
C THR A 106 0.21 -4.43 9.69
N ALA A 107 1.11 -5.37 9.38
CA ALA A 107 2.38 -5.51 10.08
C ALA A 107 3.30 -4.31 9.87
N ALA A 108 3.37 -3.76 8.65
CA ALA A 108 4.19 -2.59 8.36
C ALA A 108 3.70 -1.34 9.08
N TRP A 109 2.39 -1.14 9.16
CA TRP A 109 1.79 -0.06 9.96
C TRP A 109 2.04 -0.25 11.45
N GLY A 110 1.97 -1.47 11.97
CA GLY A 110 2.32 -1.78 13.36
C GLY A 110 3.78 -1.44 13.67
N VAL A 111 4.71 -1.86 12.80
CA VAL A 111 6.15 -1.52 12.95
C VAL A 111 6.39 -0.02 12.83
N ALA A 112 5.73 0.65 11.88
CA ALA A 112 5.84 2.10 11.73
C ALA A 112 5.31 2.84 12.97
N ALA A 113 4.18 2.40 13.53
CA ALA A 113 3.62 2.96 14.75
C ALA A 113 4.56 2.78 15.97
N ILE A 114 5.18 1.60 16.12
CA ILE A 114 6.19 1.36 17.17
C ILE A 114 7.41 2.26 16.97
N ALA A 115 7.90 2.39 15.74
CA ALA A 115 9.06 3.22 15.43
C ALA A 115 8.78 4.71 15.71
N VAL A 116 7.64 5.23 15.26
CA VAL A 116 7.20 6.61 15.55
C VAL A 116 7.01 6.81 17.05
N PHE A 117 6.41 5.85 17.76
CA PHE A 117 6.23 5.96 19.21
C PHE A 117 7.58 5.98 19.95
N ALA A 118 8.54 5.15 19.54
CA ALA A 118 9.88 5.14 20.12
C ALA A 118 10.62 6.46 19.87
N GLU A 119 10.51 7.01 18.66
CA GLU A 119 11.07 8.31 18.29
C GLU A 119 10.43 9.45 19.09
N LEU A 120 9.10 9.51 19.16
CA LEU A 120 8.39 10.50 19.95
C LEU A 120 8.73 10.40 21.44
N SER A 121 8.88 9.19 21.99
CA SER A 121 9.28 8.98 23.38
C SER A 121 10.70 9.48 23.64
N TYR A 122 11.60 9.32 22.66
CA TYR A 122 12.97 9.82 22.74
C TYR A 122 13.03 11.34 22.63
N LEU A 123 12.25 11.94 21.73
CA LEU A 123 12.22 13.39 21.49
C LEU A 123 11.34 14.15 22.49
N ALA A 124 10.45 13.49 23.22
CA ALA A 124 9.48 14.10 24.14
C ALA A 124 10.05 15.20 25.06
N PRO A 125 11.26 15.08 25.64
CA PRO A 125 11.82 16.13 26.50
C PRO A 125 12.15 17.44 25.76
N ALA A 126 12.32 17.38 24.43
CA ALA A 126 12.73 18.50 23.59
C ALA A 126 11.60 19.05 22.69
N LEU A 127 10.41 18.44 22.72
CA LEU A 127 9.29 18.84 21.87
C LEU A 127 8.52 20.02 22.47
N GLU A 128 8.27 21.03 21.64
CA GLU A 128 7.45 22.19 21.97
C GLU A 128 6.00 22.03 21.49
N ALA A 129 5.11 22.87 22.04
CA ALA A 129 3.72 22.94 21.64
C ALA A 129 3.61 23.55 20.22
N GLY A 130 3.71 22.69 19.20
CA GLY A 130 3.69 23.07 17.79
C GLY A 130 4.47 22.11 16.89
N ASP A 131 5.40 21.35 17.47
CA ASP A 131 6.26 20.43 16.72
C ASP A 131 5.52 19.18 16.23
N MET A 132 4.40 18.84 16.88
CA MET A 132 3.60 17.67 16.51
C MET A 132 2.46 18.06 15.57
N PRO A 133 2.18 17.23 14.54
CA PRO A 133 0.99 17.40 13.73
C PRO A 133 -0.28 17.25 14.58
N PRO A 134 -1.38 17.95 14.23
CA PRO A 134 -2.64 17.81 14.95
C PRO A 134 -3.13 16.35 14.98
N VAL A 135 -3.70 15.90 16.10
CA VAL A 135 -4.23 14.52 16.25
C VAL A 135 -5.20 14.16 15.12
N ARG A 136 -6.08 15.09 14.74
CA ARG A 136 -7.01 14.94 13.60
C ARG A 136 -6.26 14.62 12.31
N PHE A 137 -5.18 15.33 12.04
CA PHE A 137 -4.36 15.11 10.85
C PHE A 137 -3.80 13.70 10.85
N THR A 138 -3.14 13.30 11.93
CA THR A 138 -2.52 11.98 12.06
C THR A 138 -3.53 10.86 11.90
N VAL A 139 -4.67 10.90 12.60
CA VAL A 139 -5.69 9.86 12.55
C VAL A 139 -6.29 9.74 11.14
N VAL A 140 -6.68 10.86 10.53
CA VAL A 140 -7.28 10.86 9.19
C VAL A 140 -6.28 10.44 8.13
N PHE A 141 -5.03 10.91 8.21
CA PHE A 141 -3.97 10.54 7.26
C PHE A 141 -3.66 9.04 7.32
N VAL A 142 -3.47 8.48 8.53
CA VAL A 142 -3.26 7.04 8.73
C VAL A 142 -4.45 6.25 8.17
N ALA A 143 -5.68 6.63 8.54
CA ALA A 143 -6.89 5.93 8.11
C ALA A 143 -7.05 5.95 6.58
N ALA A 144 -6.86 7.12 5.95
CA ALA A 144 -6.93 7.26 4.50
C ALA A 144 -5.85 6.44 3.78
N ALA A 145 -4.61 6.49 4.26
CA ALA A 145 -3.49 5.75 3.67
C ALA A 145 -3.67 4.22 3.81
N MET A 146 -4.05 3.74 5.00
CA MET A 146 -4.37 2.32 5.22
C MET A 146 -5.52 1.86 4.32
N ALA A 147 -6.61 2.62 4.27
CA ALA A 147 -7.76 2.31 3.42
C ALA A 147 -7.36 2.23 1.94
N ALA A 148 -6.55 3.17 1.46
CA ALA A 148 -6.04 3.17 0.08
C ALA A 148 -5.28 1.89 -0.25
N GLN A 149 -4.41 1.42 0.66
CA GLN A 149 -3.63 0.20 0.46
C GLN A 149 -4.50 -1.06 0.47
N TYR A 150 -5.46 -1.18 1.40
CA TYR A 150 -6.37 -2.33 1.43
C TYR A 150 -7.30 -2.36 0.22
N VAL A 151 -7.86 -1.21 -0.18
CA VAL A 151 -8.70 -1.12 -1.38
C VAL A 151 -7.90 -1.45 -2.62
N ALA A 152 -6.67 -0.92 -2.77
CA ALA A 152 -5.81 -1.27 -3.90
C ALA A 152 -5.54 -2.77 -3.96
N VAL A 153 -5.20 -3.41 -2.84
CA VAL A 153 -4.97 -4.86 -2.76
C VAL A 153 -6.25 -5.64 -3.11
N GLY A 154 -7.39 -5.30 -2.52
CA GLY A 154 -8.66 -5.98 -2.75
C GLY A 154 -9.12 -5.87 -4.21
N VAL A 155 -9.09 -4.65 -4.76
CA VAL A 155 -9.45 -4.41 -6.17
C VAL A 155 -8.49 -5.13 -7.10
N TYR A 156 -7.19 -5.14 -6.81
CA TYR A 156 -6.21 -5.90 -7.59
C TYR A 156 -6.52 -7.39 -7.58
N ASP A 157 -6.81 -7.96 -6.40
CA ASP A 157 -7.02 -9.41 -6.25
C ASP A 157 -8.26 -9.90 -7.00
N VAL A 158 -9.30 -9.07 -7.06
CA VAL A 158 -10.52 -9.31 -7.86
C VAL A 158 -10.25 -9.10 -9.36
N ALA A 159 -9.53 -8.05 -9.74
CA ALA A 159 -9.38 -7.64 -11.14
C ALA A 159 -8.28 -8.39 -11.92
N ARG A 160 -7.43 -9.20 -11.25
CA ARG A 160 -6.27 -9.87 -11.88
C ARG A 160 -6.59 -11.07 -12.77
N GLY A 161 -7.82 -11.60 -12.75
CA GLY A 161 -8.23 -12.75 -13.56
C GLY A 161 -8.46 -12.41 -15.04
N GLY A 162 -7.90 -13.20 -15.96
CA GLY A 162 -8.27 -13.32 -17.39
C GLY A 162 -8.18 -12.08 -18.30
N GLY A 163 -7.88 -10.90 -17.77
CA GLY A 163 -7.90 -9.63 -18.50
C GLY A 163 -6.55 -9.17 -19.07
N LYS A 164 -6.55 -8.01 -19.75
CA LYS A 164 -5.32 -7.31 -20.15
C LYS A 164 -4.48 -6.97 -18.91
N TRP A 165 -3.17 -7.16 -19.02
CA TRP A 165 -2.22 -7.06 -17.90
C TRP A 165 -2.21 -5.72 -17.15
N TRP A 166 -2.61 -4.63 -17.80
CA TRP A 166 -2.65 -3.29 -17.22
C TRP A 166 -3.94 -3.02 -16.44
N ARG A 167 -5.00 -3.81 -16.65
CA ARG A 167 -6.32 -3.55 -16.05
C ARG A 167 -6.28 -3.64 -14.53
N ALA A 168 -5.78 -4.75 -14.01
CA ALA A 168 -5.71 -5.00 -12.57
C ALA A 168 -4.90 -3.93 -11.81
N PRO A 169 -3.64 -3.61 -12.18
CA PRO A 169 -2.87 -2.58 -11.48
C PRO A 169 -3.49 -1.18 -11.63
N LEU A 170 -4.09 -0.85 -12.79
CA LEU A 170 -4.72 0.46 -12.98
C LEU A 170 -5.99 0.63 -12.15
N PHE A 171 -6.89 -0.37 -12.14
CA PHE A 171 -8.10 -0.32 -11.33
C PHE A 171 -7.79 -0.35 -9.84
N ALA A 172 -6.76 -1.09 -9.44
CA ALA A 172 -6.27 -1.10 -8.06
C ALA A 172 -5.77 0.28 -7.62
N ALA A 173 -4.93 0.93 -8.44
CA ALA A 173 -4.47 2.27 -8.15
C ALA A 173 -5.63 3.28 -8.13
N LEU A 174 -6.56 3.19 -9.08
CA LEU A 174 -7.77 4.01 -9.12
C LEU A 174 -8.60 3.85 -7.84
N GLY A 175 -8.90 2.61 -7.44
CA GLY A 175 -9.68 2.32 -6.24
C GLY A 175 -8.99 2.83 -4.97
N GLY A 176 -7.68 2.60 -4.84
CA GLY A 176 -6.88 3.11 -3.73
C GLY A 176 -6.89 4.64 -3.66
N ASN A 177 -6.72 5.32 -4.80
CA ASN A 177 -6.73 6.78 -4.88
C ASN A 177 -8.10 7.38 -4.54
N ILE A 178 -9.19 6.76 -5.01
CA ILE A 178 -10.56 7.17 -4.65
C ILE A 178 -10.78 7.01 -3.14
N ALA A 179 -10.43 5.86 -2.57
CA ALA A 179 -10.58 5.60 -1.14
C ALA A 179 -9.80 6.62 -0.30
N PHE A 180 -8.54 6.89 -0.67
CA PHE A 180 -7.73 7.92 -0.03
C PHE A 180 -8.42 9.28 -0.08
N LEU A 181 -8.83 9.72 -1.27
CA LEU A 181 -9.40 11.04 -1.50
C LEU A 181 -10.69 11.26 -0.71
N LEU A 182 -11.59 10.27 -0.69
CA LEU A 182 -12.87 10.34 0.00
C LEU A 182 -12.73 10.40 1.52
N ILE A 183 -11.63 9.88 2.07
CA ILE A 183 -11.37 9.90 3.52
C ILE A 183 -10.56 11.14 3.90
N TYR A 184 -9.45 11.39 3.21
CA TYR A 184 -8.48 12.43 3.58
C TYR A 184 -9.05 13.84 3.44
N PHE A 185 -9.56 14.20 2.26
CA PHE A 185 -9.93 15.60 2.00
C PHE A 185 -11.09 16.10 2.88
N PRO A 186 -12.23 15.36 2.98
CA PRO A 186 -13.26 15.71 3.95
C PRO A 186 -12.74 15.61 5.39
N GLY A 187 -12.01 14.55 5.72
CA GLY A 187 -11.51 14.33 7.07
C GLY A 187 -10.62 15.46 7.58
N ILE A 188 -9.81 16.10 6.73
CA ILE A 188 -8.92 17.21 7.09
C ILE A 188 -9.58 18.58 6.92
N TYR A 189 -10.23 18.83 5.78
CA TYR A 189 -10.62 20.17 5.35
C TYR A 189 -12.11 20.47 5.50
N TRP A 190 -12.92 19.54 6.02
CA TRP A 190 -14.32 19.84 6.30
C TRP A 190 -14.46 21.04 7.25
N GLY A 191 -15.27 22.02 6.84
CA GLY A 191 -15.46 23.29 7.56
C GLY A 191 -14.33 24.31 7.36
N ALA A 192 -13.27 23.99 6.61
CA ALA A 192 -12.21 24.96 6.30
C ALA A 192 -12.62 25.88 5.14
N ALA A 193 -12.19 27.14 5.17
CA ALA A 193 -12.36 28.11 4.08
C ALA A 193 -11.41 27.85 2.88
N ALA A 194 -10.80 26.67 2.81
CA ALA A 194 -9.87 26.28 1.77
C ALA A 194 -10.62 25.69 0.55
N PRO A 195 -10.09 25.85 -0.68
CA PRO A 195 -10.64 25.27 -1.91
C PRO A 195 -10.32 23.77 -2.02
N TRP A 196 -10.57 23.01 -0.97
CA TRP A 196 -10.07 21.64 -0.81
C TRP A 196 -10.65 20.66 -1.84
N LEU A 197 -11.84 20.93 -2.39
CA LEU A 197 -12.39 20.15 -3.51
C LEU A 197 -11.52 20.28 -4.77
N ASN A 198 -11.03 21.48 -5.06
CA ASN A 198 -10.15 21.71 -6.21
C ASN A 198 -8.81 21.02 -5.98
N TRP A 199 -8.27 21.10 -4.76
CA TRP A 199 -7.07 20.37 -4.36
C TRP A 199 -7.25 18.86 -4.46
N ALA A 200 -8.43 18.33 -4.11
CA ALA A 200 -8.75 16.92 -4.24
C ALA A 200 -8.72 16.45 -5.69
N VAL A 201 -9.32 17.21 -6.61
CA VAL A 201 -9.29 16.90 -8.06
C VAL A 201 -7.87 16.98 -8.63
N ALA A 202 -7.10 18.00 -8.25
CA ALA A 202 -5.70 18.15 -8.66
C ALA A 202 -4.85 16.98 -8.12
N GLY A 203 -5.01 16.63 -6.84
CA GLY A 203 -4.37 15.49 -6.19
C GLY A 203 -4.69 14.16 -6.87
N PHE A 204 -5.96 13.93 -7.18
CA PHE A 204 -6.39 12.75 -7.89
C PHE A 204 -5.73 12.66 -9.28
N THR A 205 -5.65 13.78 -10.00
CA THR A 205 -5.02 13.84 -11.32
C THR A 205 -3.53 13.49 -11.25
N LEU A 206 -2.79 14.03 -10.28
CA LEU A 206 -1.39 13.67 -10.06
C LEU A 206 -1.21 12.19 -9.71
N GLN A 207 -2.06 11.65 -8.84
CA GLN A 207 -1.98 10.24 -8.46
C GLN A 207 -2.37 9.30 -9.62
N MET A 208 -3.29 9.71 -10.50
CA MET A 208 -3.60 8.96 -11.72
C MET A 208 -2.47 9.02 -12.75
N ALA A 209 -1.79 10.16 -12.88
CA ALA A 209 -0.57 10.25 -13.69
C ALA A 209 0.53 9.32 -13.15
N LEU A 210 0.73 9.29 -11.83
CA LEU A 210 1.66 8.38 -11.17
C LEU A 210 1.27 6.90 -11.38
N ALA A 211 -0.03 6.57 -11.29
CA ALA A 211 -0.52 5.24 -11.61
C ALA A 211 -0.24 4.85 -13.07
N GLY A 212 -0.36 5.80 -14.00
CA GLY A 212 0.04 5.62 -15.40
C GLY A 212 1.54 5.34 -15.55
N LEU A 213 2.40 6.08 -14.85
CA LEU A 213 3.85 5.88 -14.81
C LEU A 213 4.24 4.55 -14.13
N PHE A 214 3.40 4.04 -13.24
CA PHE A 214 3.60 2.73 -12.61
C PHE A 214 3.36 1.57 -13.58
N LEU A 215 2.48 1.71 -14.58
CA LEU A 215 2.18 0.63 -15.52
C LEU A 215 3.42 0.06 -16.26
N PRO A 216 4.35 0.86 -16.83
CA PRO A 216 5.56 0.31 -17.43
C PRO A 216 6.47 -0.40 -16.41
N VAL A 217 6.60 0.14 -15.20
CA VAL A 217 7.36 -0.51 -14.10
C VAL A 217 6.74 -1.86 -13.76
N TYR A 218 5.41 -1.89 -13.60
CA TYR A 218 4.66 -3.12 -13.39
C TYR A 218 4.85 -4.09 -14.56
N ALA A 219 4.79 -3.63 -15.80
CA ALA A 219 4.97 -4.46 -17.00
C ALA A 219 6.35 -5.11 -17.08
N LEU A 220 7.40 -4.44 -16.60
CA LEU A 220 8.76 -4.95 -16.54
C LEU A 220 8.89 -6.03 -15.44
N VAL A 221 8.33 -5.75 -14.26
CA VAL A 221 8.51 -6.58 -13.07
C VAL A 221 7.54 -7.78 -13.04
N ARG A 222 6.39 -7.70 -13.71
CA ARG A 222 5.33 -8.75 -13.69
C ARG A 222 5.79 -10.13 -14.14
N ARG A 223 6.82 -10.22 -14.99
CA ARG A 223 7.38 -11.50 -15.47
C ARG A 223 8.16 -12.21 -14.36
N ARG A 224 8.82 -11.43 -13.48
CA ARG A 224 9.56 -11.94 -12.31
C ARG A 224 8.63 -12.23 -11.13
N LEU A 225 7.53 -11.49 -11.00
CA LEU A 225 6.49 -11.71 -10.00
C LEU A 225 5.38 -12.58 -10.56
N ARG A 226 5.61 -13.90 -10.64
CA ARG A 226 4.57 -14.85 -11.05
C ARG A 226 3.42 -14.84 -10.02
N PRO A 227 2.17 -14.78 -10.47
CA PRO A 227 1.04 -14.76 -9.57
C PRO A 227 0.95 -16.06 -8.77
N LYS A 228 0.74 -15.94 -7.45
CA LYS A 228 0.21 -17.03 -6.62
C LYS A 228 -1.31 -16.94 -6.62
N GLY A 229 -1.99 -18.08 -6.48
CA GLY A 229 -3.45 -18.14 -6.46
C GLY A 229 -4.07 -17.19 -5.42
N GLY A 230 -5.29 -16.72 -5.70
CA GLY A 230 -6.18 -16.02 -4.77
C GLY A 230 -7.54 -15.79 -5.43
N PHE A 231 -8.32 -14.81 -4.97
CA PHE A 231 -9.77 -14.73 -5.24
C PHE A 231 -10.11 -14.65 -6.73
N GLY A 232 -9.26 -14.02 -7.55
CA GLY A 232 -9.43 -13.90 -9.01
C GLY A 232 -8.87 -15.04 -9.87
N GLY A 233 -8.34 -16.13 -9.29
CA GLY A 233 -7.72 -17.24 -10.04
C GLY A 233 -6.25 -17.01 -10.44
N ILE A 234 -5.69 -17.95 -11.21
CA ILE A 234 -4.34 -17.87 -11.83
C ILE A 234 -4.46 -17.32 -13.25
#